data_AF-A0A955BXC3-F1
#
_entry.id   AF-A0A955BXC3-F1
#
_cell.length_a   1.000
_cell.length_b   1.000
_cell.length_c   1.000
_cell.angle_alpha   90.00
_cell.angle_beta   90.00
_cell.angle_gamma   90.00
#
_symmetry.space_group_name_H-M   'P 1'
#
loop_
_entity.id
_entity.type
_entity.pdbx_description
1 polymer ?
#
loop_
_entity_poly.entity_id
_entity_poly.type
_entity_poly.pdbx_seq_one_letter_code
_entity_poly.pdbx_strand_id
1 'polypeptide(L)'
;MDSIRSKGWGIAAGIAVHLLFAVTVWALFWFLKGSRHGGMHGSLLMDACLALMFCVPHSLLLHPVVRRRLTQVIPGAFYGLFFTAVTCVSLLVLFALWQTVGPVLWEAKGGFRVLVDAGFYLSWAALFYSLYLTGLGYQTGLTPWLAW
;
A
#
# COMPACT_ATOMS: atom_id res chain seq x y z
N MET A 1 6.84 -0.64 36.21
CA MET A 1 6.60 0.51 35.29
C MET A 1 6.88 0.15 33.83
N ASP A 2 7.56 -0.96 33.55
CA ASP A 2 7.92 -1.38 32.18
C ASP A 2 6.75 -1.86 31.32
N SER A 3 5.70 -2.41 31.95
CA SER A 3 4.47 -2.88 31.27
C SER A 3 3.63 -1.74 30.68
N ILE A 4 3.59 -0.56 31.32
CA ILE A 4 2.83 0.59 30.81
C ILE A 4 3.57 1.22 29.63
N ARG A 5 4.91 1.31 29.73
CA ARG A 5 5.75 1.86 28.67
C ARG A 5 5.71 0.99 27.41
N SER A 6 5.77 -0.34 27.55
CA SER A 6 5.66 -1.26 26.41
C SER A 6 4.29 -1.22 25.74
N LYS A 7 3.21 -1.09 26.52
CA LYS A 7 1.85 -0.88 25.99
C LYS A 7 1.72 0.43 25.22
N GLY A 8 2.26 1.52 25.76
CA GLY A 8 2.30 2.82 25.08
C GLY A 8 3.00 2.77 23.71
N TRP A 9 4.14 2.08 23.63
CA TRP A 9 4.86 1.88 22.37
C TRP A 9 4.06 1.05 21.35
N GLY A 10 3.38 -0.01 21.80
CA GLY A 10 2.50 -0.80 20.95
C GLY A 10 1.35 0.03 20.39
N ILE A 11 0.75 0.90 21.22
CA ILE A 11 -0.35 1.76 20.78
C ILE A 11 0.13 2.78 19.74
N ALA A 12 1.25 3.45 20.03
CA ALA A 12 1.84 4.43 19.12
C ALA A 12 2.19 3.80 17.76
N ALA A 13 2.76 2.59 17.76
CA ALA A 13 3.09 1.87 16.54
C ALA A 13 1.85 1.57 15.68
N GLY A 14 0.76 1.09 16.31
CA GLY A 14 -0.49 0.83 15.60
C GLY A 14 -1.07 2.10 14.96
N ILE A 15 -1.17 3.19 15.72
CA ILE A 15 -1.64 4.48 15.20
C ILE A 15 -0.78 4.96 14.03
N ALA A 16 0.55 4.91 14.16
CA ALA A 16 1.48 5.32 13.12
C ALA A 16 1.29 4.53 11.82
N VAL A 17 1.11 3.20 11.90
CA VAL A 17 0.90 2.35 10.73
C VAL A 17 -0.44 2.65 10.04
N HIS A 18 -1.51 2.92 10.79
CA HIS A 18 -2.80 3.25 10.19
C HIS A 18 -2.82 4.64 9.55
N LEU A 19 -2.13 5.61 10.14
CA LEU A 19 -1.90 6.92 9.51
C LEU A 19 -1.09 6.76 8.23
N LEU A 20 -0.02 5.96 8.27
CA LEU A 20 0.79 5.64 7.10
C LEU A 20 -0.05 4.99 5.99
N PHE A 21 -0.92 4.04 6.34
CA PHE A 21 -1.85 3.42 5.41
C PHE A 21 -2.80 4.45 4.77
N ALA A 22 -3.42 5.32 5.56
CA ALA A 22 -4.30 6.36 5.06
C ALA A 22 -3.59 7.33 4.10
N VAL A 23 -2.38 7.77 4.46
CA VAL A 23 -1.52 8.61 3.59
C VAL A 23 -1.17 7.89 2.30
N THR A 24 -0.85 6.59 2.37
CA THR A 24 -0.50 5.79 1.19
C THR A 24 -1.68 5.62 0.25
N VAL A 25 -2.89 5.35 0.77
CA VAL A 25 -4.12 5.25 -0.05
C VAL A 25 -4.41 6.58 -0.74
N TRP A 26 -4.26 7.70 -0.03
CA TRP A 26 -4.39 9.03 -0.61
C TRP A 26 -3.36 9.26 -1.73
N ALA A 27 -2.08 8.98 -1.48
CA ALA A 27 -1.02 9.11 -2.47
C ALA A 27 -1.27 8.22 -3.70
N LEU A 28 -1.70 6.97 -3.48
CA LEU A 28 -2.03 6.01 -4.55
C LEU A 28 -3.14 6.55 -5.47
N PHE A 29 -4.20 7.14 -4.90
CA PHE A 29 -5.29 7.73 -5.68
C PHE A 29 -4.76 8.78 -6.65
N TRP A 30 -3.98 9.73 -6.16
CA TRP A 30 -3.42 10.81 -6.98
C TRP A 30 -2.37 10.31 -7.96
N PHE A 31 -1.54 9.35 -7.56
CA PHE A 31 -0.57 8.70 -8.42
C PHE A 31 -1.27 8.07 -9.63
N LEU A 32 -2.29 7.24 -9.40
CA LEU A 32 -3.04 6.57 -10.47
C LEU A 32 -3.91 7.52 -11.29
N LYS A 33 -4.43 8.59 -10.70
CA LYS A 33 -5.23 9.58 -11.44
C LYS A 33 -4.39 10.38 -12.45
N GLY A 34 -3.07 10.29 -12.37
CA GLY A 34 -2.15 10.90 -13.32
C GLY A 34 -1.53 12.19 -12.80
N SER A 35 -1.09 12.19 -11.53
CA SER A 35 -0.16 13.21 -11.04
C SER A 35 1.00 13.30 -12.03
N ARG A 36 1.03 14.38 -12.81
CA ARG A 36 2.01 14.58 -13.89
C ARG A 36 3.37 14.78 -13.26
N HIS A 37 4.16 13.71 -13.16
CA HIS A 37 5.59 13.82 -12.92
C HIS A 37 6.19 14.41 -14.20
N GLY A 38 6.56 15.69 -14.14
CA GLY A 38 6.98 16.47 -15.28
C GLY A 38 8.35 16.03 -15.83
N GLY A 39 8.46 16.04 -17.16
CA GLY A 39 9.65 16.50 -17.90
C GLY A 39 10.95 15.68 -17.84
N MET A 40 11.01 14.54 -17.14
CA MET A 40 12.21 13.70 -17.16
C MET A 40 12.03 12.54 -18.13
N HIS A 41 13.03 12.26 -18.96
CA HIS A 41 13.10 11.01 -19.71
C HIS A 41 13.34 9.89 -18.70
N GLY A 42 12.26 9.30 -18.18
CA GLY A 42 12.35 8.19 -17.24
C GLY A 42 13.00 6.95 -17.84
N SER A 43 13.51 6.07 -16.99
CA SER A 43 14.07 4.78 -17.38
C SER A 43 13.10 3.64 -17.05
N LEU A 44 12.72 2.85 -18.07
CA LEU A 44 11.93 1.63 -17.88
C LEU A 44 12.61 0.65 -16.90
N LEU A 45 13.95 0.64 -16.87
CA LEU A 45 14.69 -0.20 -15.93
C LEU A 45 14.46 0.25 -14.49
N MET A 46 14.43 1.56 -14.23
CA MET A 46 14.14 2.10 -12.90
C MET A 46 12.73 1.73 -12.47
N ASP A 47 11.73 1.96 -13.33
CA ASP A 47 10.34 1.63 -13.03
C ASP A 47 10.14 0.12 -12.81
N ALA A 48 10.81 -0.72 -13.61
CA ALA A 48 10.80 -2.18 -13.41
C ALA A 48 11.45 -2.58 -12.08
N CYS A 49 12.58 -1.97 -11.72
CA CYS A 49 13.22 -2.21 -10.42
C CYS A 49 12.33 -1.77 -9.25
N LEU A 50 11.69 -0.61 -9.34
CA LEU A 50 10.74 -0.12 -8.32
C LEU A 50 9.51 -1.02 -8.21
N ALA A 51 8.96 -1.46 -9.33
CA ALA A 51 7.84 -2.40 -9.36
C ALA A 51 8.22 -3.74 -8.70
N LEU A 52 9.40 -4.28 -9.00
CA LEU A 52 9.91 -5.51 -8.35
C LEU A 52 10.17 -5.31 -6.86
N MET A 53 10.74 -4.17 -6.46
CA MET A 53 10.96 -3.79 -5.06
C MET A 53 9.66 -3.76 -4.26
N PHE A 54 8.53 -3.42 -4.89
CA PHE A 54 7.22 -3.51 -4.25
C PHE A 54 6.65 -4.94 -4.31
N CYS A 55 6.54 -5.51 -5.51
CA CYS A 55 5.83 -6.77 -5.75
C CYS A 55 6.49 -7.96 -5.04
N VAL A 56 7.82 -8.04 -5.02
CA VAL A 56 8.54 -9.19 -4.44
C VAL A 56 8.36 -9.26 -2.93
N PRO A 57 8.67 -8.22 -2.12
CA PRO A 57 8.44 -8.26 -0.67
C PRO A 57 6.97 -8.42 -0.32
N HIS A 58 6.06 -7.73 -1.02
CA HIS A 58 4.62 -7.84 -0.77
C HIS A 58 4.12 -9.28 -0.94
N SER A 59 4.48 -9.93 -2.05
CA SER A 59 4.08 -11.31 -2.34
C SER A 59 4.73 -12.31 -1.39
N LEU A 60 6.01 -12.09 -1.07
CA LEU A 60 6.77 -12.95 -0.17
C LEU A 60 6.19 -12.93 1.25
N LEU A 61 5.80 -11.76 1.75
CA LEU A 61 5.17 -11.64 3.08
C LEU A 61 3.74 -12.19 3.11
N LEU A 62 3.05 -12.29 1.98
CA LEU A 62 1.75 -12.95 1.90
C LEU A 62 1.90 -14.49 1.91
N HIS A 63 3.06 -15.01 1.52
CA HIS A 63 3.30 -16.44 1.42
C HIS A 63 3.28 -17.13 2.80
N PRO A 64 2.50 -18.22 2.98
CA PRO A 64 2.25 -18.82 4.30
C PRO A 64 3.52 -19.34 4.99
N VAL A 65 4.50 -19.83 4.22
CA VAL A 65 5.78 -20.32 4.77
C VAL A 65 6.59 -19.18 5.38
N VAL A 66 6.61 -18.02 4.72
CA VAL A 66 7.37 -16.85 5.19
C VAL A 66 6.70 -16.24 6.40
N ARG A 67 5.37 -16.10 6.35
CA ARG A 67 4.56 -15.69 7.49
C ARG A 67 4.85 -16.56 8.71
N ARG A 68 4.84 -17.89 8.57
CA ARG A 68 5.13 -18.83 9.67
C ARG A 68 6.51 -18.60 10.29
N ARG A 69 7.55 -18.39 9.46
CA ARG A 69 8.92 -18.12 9.94
C ARG A 69 9.01 -16.77 10.65
N LEU A 70 8.43 -15.71 10.08
CA LEU A 70 8.47 -14.38 10.68
C LEU A 70 7.67 -14.30 11.99
N THR A 71 6.57 -15.03 12.11
CA THR A 71 5.80 -15.12 13.36
C THR A 71 6.53 -15.85 14.49
N GLN A 72 7.67 -16.50 14.22
CA GLN A 72 8.57 -17.01 15.28
C GLN A 72 9.41 -15.90 15.90
N VAL A 73 9.58 -14.77 15.21
CA VAL A 73 10.39 -13.62 15.64
C VAL A 73 9.49 -12.47 16.11
N ILE A 74 8.39 -12.22 15.39
CA ILE A 74 7.44 -11.15 15.66
C ILE A 74 6.17 -11.75 16.27
N PRO A 75 5.64 -11.19 17.38
CA PRO A 75 4.37 -11.66 17.92
C PRO A 75 3.26 -11.57 16.87
N GLY A 76 2.44 -12.62 16.76
CA GLY A 76 1.43 -12.73 15.70
C GLY A 76 0.49 -11.53 15.59
N ALA A 77 0.20 -10.84 16.70
CA ALA A 77 -0.60 -9.62 16.75
C ALA A 77 0.02 -8.44 15.95
N PHE A 78 1.35 -8.33 15.92
CA PHE A 78 2.05 -7.25 15.21
C PHE A 78 2.40 -7.60 13.77
N TYR A 79 2.21 -8.85 13.34
CA TYR A 79 2.52 -9.25 11.97
C TYR A 79 1.73 -8.44 10.93
N GLY A 80 0.43 -8.19 11.19
CA GLY A 80 -0.41 -7.39 10.30
C GLY A 80 0.06 -5.94 10.18
N LEU A 81 0.49 -5.34 11.31
CA LEU A 81 1.06 -4.00 11.33
C LEU A 81 2.38 -3.94 10.56
N PHE A 82 3.26 -4.93 10.76
CA PHE A 82 4.52 -5.03 10.05
C PHE A 82 4.31 -5.18 8.54
N PHE A 83 3.43 -6.08 8.12
CA PHE A 83 3.08 -6.28 6.72
C PHE A 83 2.54 -4.99 6.08
N THR A 84 1.63 -4.31 6.77
CA THR A 84 1.02 -3.06 6.30
C THR A 84 2.08 -1.97 6.19
N ALA A 85 2.95 -1.83 7.19
CA ALA A 85 4.02 -0.84 7.18
C ALA A 85 4.99 -1.04 6.02
N VAL A 86 5.51 -2.27 5.83
CA VAL A 86 6.44 -2.58 4.74
C VAL A 86 5.78 -2.32 3.38
N THR A 87 4.55 -2.78 3.19
CA THR A 87 3.80 -2.58 1.94
C THR A 87 3.59 -1.08 1.66
N CYS A 88 3.22 -0.29 2.67
CA CYS A 88 2.99 1.14 2.51
C CYS A 88 4.28 1.91 2.22
N VAL A 89 5.37 1.63 2.94
CA VAL A 89 6.68 2.26 2.68
C VAL A 89 7.16 1.94 1.28
N SER A 90 7.10 0.67 0.86
CA SER A 90 7.50 0.28 -0.50
C SER A 90 6.68 0.99 -1.58
N LEU A 91 5.37 1.14 -1.37
CA LEU A 91 4.51 1.90 -2.29
C LEU A 91 4.86 3.39 -2.32
N LEU A 92 5.06 4.03 -1.17
CA LEU A 92 5.42 5.45 -1.13
C LEU A 92 6.78 5.71 -1.79
N VAL A 93 7.76 4.83 -1.60
CA VAL A 93 9.05 4.90 -2.32
C VAL A 93 8.84 4.73 -3.83
N LEU A 94 8.01 3.77 -4.24
CA LEU A 94 7.66 3.58 -5.65
C LEU A 94 7.04 4.85 -6.23
N PHE A 95 6.01 5.41 -5.60
CA PHE A 95 5.34 6.62 -6.09
C PHE A 95 6.29 7.82 -6.15
N ALA A 96 7.16 7.99 -5.15
CA ALA A 96 8.08 9.11 -5.08
C ALA A 96 9.20 9.05 -6.12
N LEU A 97 9.64 7.85 -6.48
CA LEU A 97 10.74 7.63 -7.43
C LEU A 97 10.27 7.25 -8.83
N TRP A 98 8.95 7.07 -9.03
CA TRP A 98 8.37 6.68 -10.31
C TRP A 98 8.66 7.72 -11.37
N GLN A 99 9.11 7.26 -12.54
CA GLN A 99 9.46 8.14 -13.64
C GLN A 99 8.44 8.00 -14.76
N THR A 100 8.07 9.12 -15.38
CA THR A 100 7.24 9.09 -16.59
C THR A 100 8.15 8.79 -17.78
N VAL A 101 7.84 7.73 -18.52
CA VAL A 101 8.66 7.30 -19.67
C VAL A 101 7.96 7.61 -20.98
N GLY A 102 8.68 8.29 -21.87
CA GLY A 102 8.39 8.37 -23.30
C GLY A 102 7.19 9.26 -23.70
N PRO A 103 6.92 9.35 -25.02
CA PRO A 103 5.74 10.02 -25.51
C PRO A 103 4.49 9.24 -25.12
N VAL A 104 3.36 9.95 -24.95
CA VAL A 104 2.06 9.32 -24.70
C VAL A 104 1.73 8.38 -25.87
N LEU A 105 1.74 7.07 -25.62
CA LEU A 105 1.45 6.07 -26.64
C LEU A 105 -0.02 6.07 -27.07
N TRP A 106 -0.91 6.38 -26.13
CA TRP A 106 -2.35 6.37 -26.35
C TRP A 106 -3.07 7.27 -25.34
N GLU A 107 -4.09 7.99 -25.80
CA GLU A 107 -4.90 8.90 -25.00
C GLU A 107 -6.38 8.72 -25.34
N ALA A 108 -7.19 8.36 -24.34
CA ALA A 108 -8.65 8.31 -24.47
C ALA A 108 -9.24 9.71 -24.61
N LYS A 109 -10.13 9.92 -25.59
CA LYS A 109 -10.80 11.21 -25.86
C LYS A 109 -12.33 11.05 -25.90
N GLY A 110 -13.06 12.15 -25.68
CA GLY A 110 -14.52 12.21 -25.79
C GLY A 110 -15.25 11.25 -24.83
N GLY A 111 -16.32 10.61 -25.30
CA GLY A 111 -17.15 9.72 -24.48
C GLY A 111 -16.40 8.49 -23.95
N PHE A 112 -15.40 8.00 -24.68
CA PHE A 112 -14.60 6.86 -24.23
C PHE A 112 -13.72 7.21 -23.01
N ARG A 113 -13.23 8.45 -22.91
CA ARG A 113 -12.56 8.95 -21.70
C ARG A 113 -13.47 8.91 -20.48
N VAL A 114 -14.73 9.34 -20.65
CA VAL A 114 -15.73 9.32 -19.57
C VAL A 114 -15.98 7.90 -19.08
N LEU A 115 -16.06 6.93 -20.00
CA LEU A 115 -16.21 5.51 -19.65
C LEU A 115 -15.03 4.99 -18.82
N VAL A 116 -13.79 5.30 -19.24
CA VAL A 116 -12.58 4.92 -18.51
C VAL A 116 -12.53 5.59 -17.12
N ASP A 117 -12.85 6.88 -17.03
CA ASP A 117 -12.92 7.61 -15.76
C ASP A 117 -14.00 7.03 -14.84
N ALA A 118 -15.18 6.69 -15.36
CA ALA A 118 -16.24 6.03 -14.59
C ALA A 118 -15.78 4.65 -14.09
N GLY A 119 -15.13 3.84 -14.93
CA GLY A 119 -14.53 2.56 -14.53
C GLY A 119 -13.49 2.71 -13.42
N PHE A 120 -12.67 3.76 -13.48
CA PHE A 120 -11.71 4.10 -12.42
C PHE A 120 -12.40 4.41 -11.09
N TYR A 121 -13.44 5.24 -11.06
CA TYR A 121 -14.15 5.52 -9.81
C TYR A 121 -14.92 4.30 -9.27
N LEU A 122 -15.49 3.48 -10.16
CA LEU A 122 -16.15 2.24 -9.79
C LEU A 122 -15.18 1.23 -9.17
N SER A 123 -13.93 1.15 -9.64
CA SER A 123 -12.93 0.26 -9.05
C SER A 123 -12.55 0.69 -7.63
N TRP A 124 -12.52 1.99 -7.34
CA TRP A 124 -12.35 2.50 -5.98
C TRP A 124 -13.53 2.15 -5.07
N ALA A 125 -14.77 2.31 -5.54
CA ALA A 125 -15.95 1.90 -4.80
C ALA A 125 -15.92 0.38 -4.50
N ALA A 126 -15.56 -0.43 -5.50
CA ALA A 126 -15.40 -1.87 -5.35
C ALA A 126 -14.27 -2.24 -4.37
N LEU A 127 -13.16 -1.51 -4.38
CA LEU A 127 -12.07 -1.69 -3.41
C LEU A 127 -12.56 -1.46 -1.98
N PHE A 128 -13.21 -0.33 -1.69
CA PHE A 128 -13.74 -0.05 -0.35
C PHE A 128 -14.80 -1.07 0.07
N TYR A 129 -15.66 -1.48 -0.87
CA TYR A 129 -16.64 -2.54 -0.62
C TYR A 129 -15.97 -3.87 -0.28
N SER A 130 -14.92 -4.25 -1.02
CA SER A 130 -14.14 -5.45 -0.73
C SER A 130 -13.48 -5.38 0.65
N LEU A 131 -12.84 -4.26 1.00
CA LEU A 131 -12.23 -4.05 2.32
C LEU A 131 -13.25 -4.13 3.46
N TYR A 132 -14.47 -3.62 3.23
CA TYR A 132 -15.58 -3.75 4.18
C TYR A 132 -15.96 -5.23 4.39
N LEU A 133 -16.13 -5.99 3.31
CA LEU A 133 -16.51 -7.41 3.38
C LEU A 133 -15.43 -8.31 3.99
N THR A 134 -14.16 -8.07 3.67
CA THR A 134 -13.04 -8.91 4.14
C THR A 134 -12.51 -8.50 5.51
N GLY A 135 -13.05 -7.42 6.09
CA GLY A 135 -12.62 -6.89 7.37
C GLY A 135 -11.29 -6.13 7.26
N LEU A 136 -11.37 -4.84 6.95
CA LEU A 136 -10.24 -3.92 6.87
C LEU A 136 -9.29 -4.04 8.07
N GLY A 137 -9.87 -4.19 9.27
CA GLY A 137 -9.08 -4.28 10.49
C GLY A 137 -8.24 -5.56 10.60
N TYR A 138 -8.65 -6.68 9.99
CA TYR A 138 -7.84 -7.90 9.99
C TYR A 138 -6.66 -7.77 9.02
N GLN A 139 -6.91 -7.18 7.85
CA GLN A 139 -5.89 -7.01 6.80
C GLN A 139 -4.82 -5.99 7.18
N THR A 140 -5.21 -4.90 7.84
CA THR A 140 -4.31 -3.84 8.31
C THR A 140 -3.63 -4.17 9.64
N GLY A 141 -4.06 -5.25 10.31
CA GLY A 141 -3.59 -5.62 11.64
C GLY A 141 -4.22 -4.84 12.79
N LEU A 142 -5.23 -3.99 12.54
CA LEU A 142 -6.01 -3.28 13.57
C LEU A 142 -6.68 -4.23 14.56
N THR A 143 -7.37 -5.29 14.10
CA THR A 143 -8.16 -6.15 14.99
C THR A 143 -7.30 -7.03 15.89
N PRO A 144 -6.21 -7.69 15.41
CA PRO A 144 -5.28 -8.38 16.31
C PRO A 144 -4.55 -7.44 17.26
N TRP A 145 -4.25 -6.20 16.83
CA TRP A 145 -3.57 -5.21 17.66
C TRP A 145 -4.46 -4.61 18.74
N LEU A 146 -5.75 -4.33 18.46
CA LEU A 146 -6.70 -3.84 19.49
C LEU A 146 -6.94 -4.85 20.61
N ALA A 147 -6.70 -6.14 20.35
CA ALA A 147 -6.85 -7.22 21.32
C ALA A 147 -5.57 -7.52 22.13
N TRP A 148 -4.47 -6.79 21.87
CA TRP A 148 -3.16 -6.94 22.52
C TRP A 148 -3.02 -6.01 23.74
#